data_AF-A0A9D5P1F8-F1
#
_entry.id   AF-A0A9D5P1F8-F1
#
_cell.length_a   1.000
_cell.length_b   1.000
_cell.length_c   1.000
_cell.angle_alpha   90.00
_cell.angle_beta   90.00
_cell.angle_gamma   90.00
#
_symmetry.space_group_name_H-M   'P 1'
#
loop_
_entity.id
_entity.type
_entity.pdbx_description
1 polymer ?
#
loop_
_entity_poly.entity_id
_entity_poly.type
_entity_poly.pdbx_seq_one_letter_code
_entity_poly.pdbx_strand_id
1 'polypeptide(L)' 'MALFKVTTRARKLTNGILIEPGMSVEVATVSAVNPITANGGQAVADAFMRVYGIDLKKAGALNSAYLEAIKIK' A
#
# COMPACT_ATOMS: atom_id res chain seq x y z
N MET A 1 -2.31 9.36 -16.23
CA MET A 1 -2.45 8.67 -14.93
C MET A 1 -1.06 8.40 -14.41
N ALA A 2 -0.81 8.76 -13.15
CA ALA A 2 0.47 8.46 -12.52
C ALA A 2 0.44 7.01 -12.03
N LEU A 3 1.53 6.28 -12.20
CA LEU A 3 1.68 4.91 -11.72
C LEU A 3 2.69 4.90 -10.58
N PHE A 4 2.30 4.32 -9.45
CA PHE A 4 3.14 4.18 -8.28
C PHE A 4 3.35 2.70 -7.94
N LYS A 5 4.60 2.31 -7.69
CA LYS A 5 4.92 1.05 -7.03
C LYS A 5 4.87 1.26 -5.53
N VAL A 6 3.96 0.58 -4.85
CA VAL A 6 3.89 0.59 -3.39
C VAL A 6 4.50 -0.70 -2.87
N THR A 7 5.49 -0.60 -1.98
CA THR A 7 6.22 -1.74 -1.41
C THR A 7 6.17 -1.71 0.11
N THR A 8 5.98 -2.87 0.74
CA THR A 8 6.09 -3.02 2.21
C THR A 8 7.55 -3.06 2.63
N ARG A 9 7.92 -2.21 3.60
CA ARG A 9 9.30 -2.11 4.11
C ARG A 9 9.53 -2.85 5.41
N ALA A 10 8.47 -3.07 6.20
CA ALA A 10 8.59 -3.63 7.53
C ALA A 10 7.61 -4.79 7.74
N ARG A 11 8.06 -5.76 8.54
CA ARG A 11 7.20 -6.85 9.00
C ARG A 11 6.23 -6.33 10.04
N LYS A 12 4.96 -6.73 9.94
CA LYS A 12 3.96 -6.46 10.97
C LYS A 12 3.02 -7.64 11.11
N LEU A 13 2.76 -8.06 12.34
CA LEU A 13 1.71 -9.03 12.65
C LEU A 13 0.70 -8.35 13.55
N THR A 14 -0.52 -8.12 13.07
CA THR A 14 -1.58 -7.54 13.89
C THR A 14 -2.94 -8.02 13.40
N ASN A 15 -3.90 -8.20 14.32
CA ASN A 15 -5.25 -8.66 13.98
C ASN A 15 -5.29 -9.94 13.12
N GLY A 16 -4.32 -10.84 13.30
CA GLY A 16 -4.17 -12.07 12.51
C GLY A 16 -3.63 -11.87 11.08
N ILE A 17 -3.30 -10.63 10.70
CA ILE A 17 -2.74 -10.30 9.38
C ILE A 17 -1.21 -10.16 9.52
N LEU A 18 -0.49 -10.97 8.75
CA LEU A 18 0.96 -10.89 8.61
C LEU A 18 1.29 -10.12 7.33
N ILE A 19 1.99 -9.00 7.50
CA ILE A 19 2.63 -8.25 6.43
C ILE A 19 4.12 -8.55 6.50
N GLU A 20 4.70 -8.95 5.39
CA GLU A 20 6.13 -9.16 5.25
C GLU A 20 6.75 -8.07 4.38
N PRO A 21 8.01 -7.67 4.64
CA PRO A 21 8.71 -6.76 3.76
C PRO A 21 8.92 -7.41 2.38
N GLY A 22 8.82 -6.60 1.32
CA GLY A 22 9.02 -7.04 -0.07
C GLY A 22 7.74 -7.31 -0.86
N MET A 23 6.56 -7.27 -0.22
CA MET A 23 5.29 -7.29 -0.94
C MET A 23 5.13 -5.97 -1.70
N SER A 24 4.90 -6.05 -3.00
CA SER A 24 4.70 -4.85 -3.83
C SER A 24 3.47 -4.94 -4.71
N VAL A 25 2.84 -3.79 -4.95
CA VAL A 25 1.69 -3.62 -5.83
C VAL A 25 1.85 -2.35 -6.66
N GLU A 26 1.24 -2.33 -7.83
CA GLU A 26 1.17 -1.14 -8.67
C GLU A 26 -0.20 -0.48 -8.53
N VAL A 27 -0.18 0.82 -8.25
CA VAL A 27 -1.37 1.64 -8.03
C VAL A 27 -1.37 2.78 -9.04
N ALA A 28 -2.38 2.79 -9.90
CA ALA A 28 -2.62 3.90 -10.81
C ALA A 28 -3.48 4.96 -10.10
N THR A 29 -2.98 6.19 -10.01
CA THR A 29 -3.73 7.32 -9.46
C THR A 29 -3.98 8.38 -10.53
N VAL A 30 -5.12 9.07 -10.41
CA VAL A 30 -5.50 10.16 -11.31
C VAL A 30 -4.59 11.38 -11.07
N SER A 31 -4.22 11.63 -9.83
CA SER A 31 -3.35 12.72 -9.41
C SER A 31 -1.94 12.22 -9.08
N ALA A 32 -0.92 13.04 -9.33
CA ALA A 32 0.49 12.73 -9.02
C ALA A 32 0.85 12.84 -7.52
N VAL A 33 -0.16 12.74 -6.65
CA VAL A 33 -0.02 12.81 -5.19
C VAL A 33 0.33 11.42 -4.65
N ASN A 34 1.06 11.36 -3.54
CA ASN A 34 1.43 10.11 -2.91
C ASN A 34 0.17 9.24 -2.64
N PRO A 35 0.08 8.02 -3.20
CA PRO A 35 -1.10 7.16 -3.08
C PRO A 35 -1.36 6.68 -1.65
N ILE A 36 -0.35 6.73 -0.77
CA ILE A 36 -0.49 6.31 0.64
C ILE A 36 -1.36 7.31 1.41
N THR A 37 -1.24 8.60 1.12
CA THR A 37 -1.98 9.67 1.80
C THR A 37 -3.19 10.17 1.00
N ALA A 38 -3.17 10.03 -0.33
CA ALA A 38 -4.28 10.42 -1.19
C ALA A 38 -5.54 9.60 -0.87
N ASN A 39 -6.67 10.28 -0.65
CA ASN A 39 -7.97 9.67 -0.33
C ASN A 39 -7.89 8.61 0.79
N GLY A 40 -7.06 8.86 1.81
CA GLY A 40 -6.88 7.92 2.93
C GLY A 40 -6.29 6.57 2.53
N GLY A 41 -5.52 6.53 1.44
CA GLY A 41 -4.81 5.36 0.96
C GLY A 41 -5.70 4.25 0.40
N GLN A 42 -6.95 4.57 0.04
CA GLN A 42 -7.93 3.57 -0.42
C GLN A 42 -7.42 2.76 -1.62
N ALA A 43 -6.83 3.41 -2.62
CA ALA A 43 -6.32 2.75 -3.82
C ALA A 43 -5.21 1.72 -3.49
N VAL A 44 -4.40 1.99 -2.46
CA VAL A 44 -3.37 1.06 -1.98
C VAL A 44 -4.00 -0.10 -1.24
N ALA A 45 -4.95 0.18 -0.33
CA ALA A 45 -5.67 -0.85 0.40
C ALA A 45 -6.40 -1.82 -0.55
N ASP A 46 -7.09 -1.29 -1.56
CA ASP A 46 -7.80 -2.10 -2.56
C ASP A 46 -6.83 -2.92 -3.41
N ALA A 47 -5.67 -2.36 -3.78
CA ALA A 47 -4.65 -3.09 -4.54
C ALA A 47 -4.05 -4.25 -3.74
N PHE A 48 -3.70 -4.03 -2.47
CA PHE A 48 -3.19 -5.10 -1.60
C PHE A 48 -4.25 -6.16 -1.28
N MET A 49 -5.51 -5.74 -1.08
CA MET A 49 -6.62 -6.67 -0.92
C MET A 49 -6.82 -7.52 -2.19
N ARG A 50 -6.75 -6.91 -3.38
CA ARG A 50 -6.92 -7.62 -4.66
C ARG A 50 -5.79 -8.61 -4.96
N VAL A 51 -4.55 -8.25 -4.68
CA VAL A 51 -3.37 -9.08 -5.04
C VAL A 51 -3.06 -10.12 -3.97
N TYR A 52 -3.15 -9.74 -2.69
CA TYR A 52 -2.70 -10.57 -1.57
C TYR A 52 -3.81 -10.95 -0.58
N GLY A 53 -5.03 -10.42 -0.72
CA GLY A 53 -6.12 -10.64 0.25
C GLY A 53 -5.89 -9.96 1.60
N ILE A 54 -5.00 -8.95 1.65
CA ILE A 54 -4.59 -8.28 2.88
C ILE A 54 -5.32 -6.95 3.06
N ASP A 55 -6.05 -6.82 4.17
CA ASP A 55 -6.62 -5.55 4.61
C ASP A 55 -5.56 -4.69 5.34
N LEU A 56 -4.88 -3.81 4.59
CA LEU A 56 -3.87 -2.91 5.16
C LEU A 56 -4.42 -1.93 6.21
N LYS A 57 -5.71 -1.59 6.14
CA LYS A 57 -6.34 -0.68 7.12
C LYS A 57 -6.54 -1.40 8.44
N LYS A 58 -7.10 -2.62 8.41
CA LYS A 58 -7.19 -3.47 9.62
C LYS A 58 -5.83 -3.85 10.17
N ALA A 59 -4.83 -4.02 9.30
CA ALA A 59 -3.46 -4.25 9.72
C ALA A 59 -2.77 -2.99 10.28
N GLY A 60 -3.39 -1.80 10.20
CA GLY A 60 -2.79 -0.54 10.63
C GLY A 60 -1.43 -0.25 9.99
N ALA A 61 -1.23 -0.73 8.76
CA ALA A 61 0.03 -0.61 8.02
C ALA A 61 -0.07 0.37 6.84
N LEU A 62 -1.24 0.98 6.64
CA LEU A 62 -1.47 1.99 5.61
C LEU A 62 -0.85 3.35 6.01
N ASN A 63 0.47 3.41 6.10
CA ASN A 63 1.22 4.64 6.36
C ASN A 63 2.65 4.52 5.84
N SER A 64 3.35 5.66 5.75
CA SER A 64 4.71 5.74 5.20
C SER A 64 5.80 5.08 6.07
N ALA A 65 5.48 4.63 7.29
CA ALA A 65 6.44 3.90 8.13
C ALA A 65 6.54 2.43 7.69
N TYR A 66 5.45 1.84 7.18
CA TYR A 66 5.42 0.45 6.71
C TYR A 66 5.39 0.34 5.18
N LEU A 67 4.97 1.40 4.48
CA LEU A 67 4.85 1.42 3.02
C LEU A 67 5.74 2.49 2.40
N GLU A 68 6.30 2.16 1.26
CA GLU A 68 7.00 3.10 0.40
C GLU A 68 6.29 3.18 -0.95
N ALA A 69 6.02 4.39 -1.43
CA ALA A 69 5.49 4.62 -2.76
C ALA A 69 6.55 5.26 -3.65
N ILE A 70 6.92 4.58 -4.73
CA ILE A 70 7.86 5.07 -5.75
C ILE A 70 7.07 5.33 -7.03
N LYS A 71 7.15 6.55 -7.57
CA LYS A 71 6.53 6.86 -8.86
C LYS A 71 7.30 6.20 -10.00
N ILE A 72 6.61 5.43 -10.83
CA ILE A 72 7.17 4.76 -12.00
C ILE A 72 6.84 5.54 -13.28
N LYS A 73 5.63 6.09 -13.40
CA LYS A 73 5.13 6.74 -14.60
C LYS A 73 4.24 7.93 -14.29
#